data_AF-Q6A5U2-F1
#
_entry.id   AF-Q6A5U2-F1
#
_cell.length_a   1.000
_cell.length_b   1.000
_cell.length_c   1.000
_cell.angle_alpha   90.00
_cell.angle_beta   90.00
_cell.angle_gamma   90.00
#
_symmetry.space_group_name_H-M   'P 1'
#
loop_
_entity.id
_entity.type
_entity.pdbx_description
1 polymer ?
#
loop_
_entity_poly.entity_id
_entity_poly.type
_entity_poly.pdbx_seq_one_letter_code
_entity_poly.pdbx_strand_id
1 'polypeptide(L)'
;MYDNSSTTAAMTIKLDAEFPPDPVFEPGIRRAPSRGFHLTPDQTKIALRNALRYLPPELHEKAVPEFLEELRTYGRIYAYRWRPAGHIKGRPIDDYEGRCTEGKAFQVQIDNNLDFDVALYPYELVTYGETGSVCQN
;
A
#
# COMPACT_ATOMS: atom_id res chain seq x y z
N MET A 1 -2.00 8.30 24.46
CA MET A 1 -2.67 8.55 23.16
C MET A 1 -1.54 8.73 22.14
N TYR A 2 -1.45 7.89 21.12
CA TYR A 2 -0.42 8.03 20.08
C TYR A 2 -0.74 9.27 19.25
N ASP A 3 0.17 10.24 19.21
CA ASP A 3 0.07 11.42 18.35
C ASP A 3 0.87 11.15 17.06
N ASN A 4 0.42 11.73 15.94
CA ASN A 4 1.11 11.57 14.66
C ASN A 4 2.52 12.17 14.74
N SER A 5 2.71 13.27 15.48
CA SER A 5 4.01 13.90 15.69
C SER A 5 5.03 12.95 16.33
N SER A 6 4.62 12.13 17.30
CA SER A 6 5.51 11.16 17.94
C SER A 6 5.82 9.97 17.04
N THR A 7 4.87 9.56 16.21
CA THR A 7 5.08 8.51 15.19
C THR A 7 6.09 8.98 14.13
N THR A 8 5.89 10.19 13.60
CA THR A 8 6.80 10.82 12.65
C THR A 8 8.20 11.00 13.26
N ALA A 9 8.32 11.40 14.53
CA ALA A 9 9.63 11.54 15.17
C ALA A 9 10.39 10.20 15.32
N ALA A 10 9.68 9.09 15.48
CA ALA A 10 10.27 7.76 15.67
C ALA A 10 10.68 7.05 14.36
N MET A 11 10.15 7.48 13.21
CA MET A 11 10.43 6.86 11.91
C MET A 11 11.70 7.44 11.26
N THR A 12 12.67 6.58 10.94
CA THR A 12 13.87 6.98 10.18
C THR A 12 13.60 7.09 8.68
N ILE A 13 12.68 6.26 8.16
CA ILE A 13 12.25 6.26 6.76
C ILE A 13 10.83 6.81 6.74
N LYS A 14 10.61 7.87 5.94
CA LYS A 14 9.33 8.57 5.81
C LYS A 14 9.02 8.79 4.34
N LEU A 15 7.73 8.87 4.02
CA LEU A 15 7.30 9.36 2.73
C LEU A 15 7.49 10.88 2.67
N ASP A 16 7.85 11.37 1.50
CA ASP A 16 7.91 12.80 1.24
C ASP A 16 6.50 13.42 1.26
N ALA A 17 6.45 14.73 1.46
CA ALA A 17 5.22 15.53 1.44
C ALA A 17 4.69 15.79 0.02
N GLU A 18 4.87 14.82 -0.86
CA GLU A 18 4.41 14.85 -2.24
C GLU A 18 3.13 14.01 -2.38
N PHE A 19 2.15 14.55 -3.08
CA PHE A 19 0.92 13.84 -3.39
C PHE A 19 1.05 13.22 -4.79
N PRO A 20 1.23 11.89 -4.92
CA PRO A 20 1.47 11.26 -6.21
C PRO A 20 0.29 11.47 -7.18
N PRO A 21 0.47 11.31 -8.50
CA PRO A 21 -0.62 11.40 -9.46
C PRO A 21 -1.65 10.27 -9.27
N ASP A 22 -2.79 10.40 -9.93
CA ASP A 22 -3.87 9.40 -9.83
C ASP A 22 -3.38 8.02 -10.26
N PRO A 23 -3.77 6.94 -9.55
CA PRO A 23 -3.34 5.60 -9.89
C PRO A 23 -3.93 5.19 -11.26
N VAL A 24 -3.07 4.64 -12.12
CA VAL A 24 -3.47 4.11 -13.43
C VAL A 24 -3.47 2.59 -13.36
N PHE A 25 -4.60 1.98 -13.70
CA PHE A 25 -4.78 0.53 -13.74
C PHE A 25 -4.87 0.04 -15.18
N GLU A 26 -4.10 -0.99 -15.49
CA GLU A 26 -4.17 -1.65 -16.79
C GLU A 26 -5.44 -2.50 -16.90
N PRO A 27 -6.15 -2.42 -18.04
CA PRO A 27 -7.35 -3.21 -18.25
C PRO A 27 -6.98 -4.70 -18.38
N GLY A 28 -7.88 -5.57 -17.92
CA GLY A 28 -7.71 -7.03 -18.02
C GLY A 28 -6.87 -7.65 -16.90
N ILE A 29 -6.21 -6.85 -16.05
CA ILE A 29 -5.54 -7.36 -14.85
C ILE A 29 -6.59 -7.71 -13.79
N ARG A 30 -6.49 -8.93 -13.24
CA ARG A 30 -7.42 -9.44 -12.23
C ARG A 30 -7.36 -8.58 -10.96
N ARG A 31 -8.53 -8.32 -10.36
CA ARG A 31 -8.68 -7.50 -9.15
C ARG A 31 -9.26 -8.33 -8.01
N ALA A 32 -8.84 -8.07 -6.77
CA ALA A 32 -9.37 -8.75 -5.61
C ALA A 32 -10.87 -8.44 -5.43
N PRO A 33 -11.68 -9.43 -5.03
CA PRO A 33 -13.09 -9.18 -4.73
C PRO A 33 -13.22 -8.22 -3.54
N SER A 34 -14.29 -7.40 -3.56
CA SER A 34 -14.61 -6.53 -2.42
C SER A 34 -14.86 -7.36 -1.17
N ARG A 35 -14.33 -6.90 -0.03
CA ARG A 35 -14.58 -7.49 1.30
C ARG A 35 -15.87 -6.96 1.94
N GLY A 36 -16.56 -6.05 1.27
CA GLY A 36 -17.73 -5.36 1.79
C GLY A 36 -17.37 -4.28 2.81
N PHE A 37 -18.22 -3.26 2.93
CA PHE A 37 -18.06 -2.20 3.91
C PHE A 37 -19.05 -2.41 5.06
N HIS A 38 -18.52 -2.87 6.20
CA HIS A 38 -19.32 -3.23 7.38
C HIS A 38 -18.90 -2.50 8.66
N LEU A 39 -18.04 -1.48 8.53
CA LEU A 39 -17.53 -0.74 9.68
C LEU A 39 -18.55 0.28 10.18
N THR A 40 -18.66 0.41 11.49
CA THR A 40 -19.39 1.52 12.11
C THR A 40 -18.69 2.86 11.83
N PRO A 41 -19.36 4.01 12.04
CA PRO A 41 -18.71 5.32 11.88
C PRO A 41 -17.43 5.47 12.71
N ASP A 42 -17.38 4.94 13.93
CA ASP A 42 -16.20 5.05 14.78
C ASP A 42 -15.09 4.07 14.37
N GLN A 43 -15.43 2.86 13.93
CA GLN A 43 -14.46 1.94 13.34
C GLN A 43 -13.87 2.49 12.03
N THR A 44 -14.68 3.18 11.23
CA THR A 44 -14.24 3.85 10.00
C THR A 44 -13.22 4.94 10.32
N LYS A 45 -13.48 5.79 11.32
CA LYS A 45 -12.50 6.80 11.77
C LYS A 45 -11.19 6.17 12.24
N ILE A 46 -11.25 5.04 12.94
CA ILE A 46 -10.05 4.31 13.39
C ILE A 46 -9.28 3.75 12.18
N ALA A 47 -9.96 3.14 11.21
CA ALA A 47 -9.34 2.61 10.00
C ALA A 47 -8.62 3.72 9.21
N LEU A 48 -9.27 4.87 9.02
CA LEU A 48 -8.67 6.04 8.38
C LEU A 48 -7.46 6.54 9.16
N ARG A 49 -7.56 6.71 10.48
CA ARG A 49 -6.41 7.14 11.31
C ARG A 49 -5.23 6.18 11.19
N ASN A 50 -5.49 4.87 11.14
CA ASN A 50 -4.45 3.85 11.00
C ASN A 50 -3.74 3.91 9.65
N ALA A 51 -4.44 4.25 8.56
CA ALA A 51 -3.83 4.45 7.26
C ALA A 51 -3.05 5.79 7.20
N LEU A 52 -3.63 6.86 7.73
CA LEU A 52 -3.06 8.21 7.68
C LEU A 52 -1.77 8.36 8.50
N ARG A 53 -1.54 7.52 9.52
CA ARG A 53 -0.32 7.60 10.35
C ARG A 53 0.98 7.41 9.57
N TYR A 54 0.91 6.83 8.37
CA TYR A 54 2.04 6.62 7.47
C TYR A 54 2.32 7.82 6.56
N LEU A 55 1.39 8.78 6.47
CA LEU A 55 1.51 9.96 5.63
C LEU A 55 1.88 11.20 6.43
N PRO A 56 2.62 12.16 5.83
CA PRO A 56 2.78 13.50 6.37
C PRO A 56 1.41 14.16 6.65
N PRO A 57 1.21 14.85 7.80
CA PRO A 57 -0.06 15.47 8.17
C PRO A 57 -0.66 16.39 7.10
N GLU A 58 0.19 17.12 6.37
CA GLU A 58 -0.19 18.00 5.27
C GLU A 58 -0.91 17.29 4.12
N LEU A 59 -0.73 15.96 3.97
CA LEU A 59 -1.43 15.18 2.95
C LEU A 59 -2.77 14.62 3.42
N HIS A 60 -3.09 14.70 4.72
CA HIS A 60 -4.23 13.98 5.30
C HIS A 60 -5.57 14.46 4.72
N GLU A 61 -5.74 15.77 4.56
CA GLU A 61 -6.98 16.35 4.02
C GLU A 61 -7.28 15.84 2.60
N LYS A 62 -6.23 15.67 1.78
CA LYS A 62 -6.35 15.15 0.42
C LYS A 62 -6.52 13.63 0.37
N ALA A 63 -5.85 12.90 1.26
CA ALA A 63 -5.87 11.43 1.27
C ALA A 63 -7.15 10.85 1.87
N VAL A 64 -7.77 11.53 2.84
CA VAL A 64 -8.96 11.02 3.56
C VAL A 64 -10.11 10.63 2.61
N PRO A 65 -10.53 11.47 1.64
CA PRO A 65 -11.61 11.11 0.73
C PRO A 65 -11.30 9.85 -0.09
N GLU A 66 -10.07 9.70 -0.57
CA GLU A 66 -9.65 8.54 -1.36
C GLU A 66 -9.60 7.26 -0.53
N PHE A 67 -9.02 7.32 0.67
CA PHE A 67 -9.00 6.16 1.57
C PHE A 67 -10.41 5.76 2.02
N LEU A 68 -11.30 6.73 2.23
CA LEU A 68 -12.69 6.44 2.54
C LEU A 68 -13.41 5.78 1.36
N GLU A 69 -13.13 6.21 0.13
CA GLU A 69 -13.70 5.59 -1.06
C GLU A 69 -13.19 4.16 -1.23
N GLU A 70 -11.87 3.93 -1.15
CA GLU A 70 -11.31 2.57 -1.19
C GLU A 70 -11.94 1.65 -0.14
N LEU A 71 -12.12 2.15 1.09
CA LEU A 71 -12.74 1.40 2.16
C LEU A 71 -14.21 1.06 1.87
N ARG A 72 -14.96 1.95 1.21
CA ARG A 72 -16.36 1.72 0.81
C ARG A 72 -16.47 0.77 -0.37
N THR A 73 -15.64 0.95 -1.39
CA THR A 73 -15.67 0.16 -2.63
C THR A 73 -15.16 -1.26 -2.37
N TYR A 74 -14.03 -1.39 -1.68
CA TYR A 74 -13.28 -2.64 -1.57
C TYR A 74 -13.33 -3.26 -0.17
N GLY A 75 -13.84 -2.55 0.84
CA GLY A 75 -13.77 -3.00 2.23
C GLY A 75 -12.36 -2.91 2.83
N ARG A 76 -11.43 -2.25 2.13
CA ARG A 76 -10.02 -2.12 2.52
C ARG A 76 -9.43 -0.86 1.91
N ILE A 77 -8.51 -0.23 2.65
CA ILE A 77 -7.64 0.83 2.13
C ILE A 77 -6.44 0.11 1.52
N TYR A 78 -6.15 0.31 0.25
CA TYR A 78 -4.94 -0.16 -0.43
C TYR A 78 -3.94 0.98 -0.66
N ALA A 79 -4.36 2.22 -0.48
CA ALA A 79 -3.55 3.40 -0.75
C ALA A 79 -2.93 3.37 -2.15
N TYR A 80 -3.75 3.08 -3.18
CA TYR A 80 -3.26 2.80 -4.54
C TYR A 80 -2.36 3.89 -5.11
N ARG A 81 -2.58 5.15 -4.71
CA ARG A 81 -1.77 6.30 -5.10
C ARG A 81 -0.29 6.16 -4.73
N TRP A 82 0.04 5.46 -3.64
CA TRP A 82 1.41 5.25 -3.18
C TRP A 82 2.03 3.94 -3.70
N ARG A 83 1.27 3.13 -4.44
CA ARG A 83 1.84 1.97 -5.13
C ARG A 83 2.77 2.45 -6.25
N PRO A 84 4.00 1.91 -6.39
CA PRO A 84 4.86 2.22 -7.53
C PRO A 84 4.16 2.01 -8.86
N ALA A 85 4.28 2.97 -9.78
CA ALA A 85 3.65 2.89 -11.08
C ALA A 85 4.23 1.76 -11.94
N GLY A 86 3.40 1.18 -12.80
CA GLY A 86 3.80 0.10 -13.71
C GLY A 86 3.80 -1.29 -13.07
N HIS A 87 4.39 -2.24 -13.81
CA HIS A 87 4.51 -3.64 -13.39
C HIS A 87 5.68 -3.78 -12.44
N ILE A 88 5.39 -4.25 -11.22
CA ILE A 88 6.43 -4.65 -10.29
C ILE A 88 6.98 -5.97 -10.81
N LYS A 89 8.30 -6.16 -10.76
CA LYS A 89 8.98 -7.38 -11.22
C LYS A 89 10.27 -7.56 -10.46
N GLY A 90 10.59 -8.79 -10.10
CA GLY A 90 11.90 -9.12 -9.54
C GLY A 90 13.01 -8.74 -10.53
N ARG A 91 13.95 -7.91 -10.08
CA ARG A 91 15.15 -7.51 -10.84
C ARG A 91 16.37 -8.32 -10.40
N PRO A 92 17.49 -8.31 -11.15
CA PRO A 92 18.77 -8.80 -10.65
C PRO A 92 19.11 -8.18 -9.27
N ILE A 93 19.66 -8.99 -8.36
CA ILE A 93 19.91 -8.58 -6.97
C ILE A 93 20.84 -7.35 -6.87
N ASP A 94 21.75 -7.19 -7.83
CA ASP A 94 22.69 -6.07 -7.86
C ASP A 94 22.04 -4.73 -8.22
N ASP A 95 20.83 -4.74 -8.81
CA ASP A 95 20.06 -3.53 -9.16
C ASP A 95 19.27 -2.95 -7.97
N TYR A 96 19.30 -3.63 -6.81
CA TYR A 96 18.67 -3.15 -5.59
C TYR A 96 19.66 -2.39 -4.71
N GLU A 97 19.19 -1.30 -4.14
CA GLU A 97 19.93 -0.55 -3.14
C GLU A 97 19.80 -1.23 -1.77
N GLY A 98 20.91 -1.34 -1.04
CA GLY A 98 20.89 -2.00 0.26
C GLY A 98 22.26 -2.02 0.91
N ARG A 99 22.27 -2.04 2.24
CA ARG A 99 23.50 -2.07 3.05
C ARG A 99 24.12 -3.46 3.17
N CYS A 100 23.36 -4.51 2.85
CA CYS A 100 23.79 -5.90 2.83
C CYS A 100 23.04 -6.69 1.75
N THR A 101 23.60 -7.84 1.36
CA THR A 101 23.04 -8.71 0.31
C THR A 101 21.69 -9.28 0.70
N GLU A 102 21.49 -9.63 1.97
CA GLU A 102 20.23 -10.19 2.48
C GLU A 102 19.09 -9.19 2.38
N GLY A 103 19.36 -7.91 2.67
CA GLY A 103 18.39 -6.83 2.53
C GLY A 103 17.98 -6.60 1.07
N LYS A 104 18.92 -6.76 0.12
CA LYS A 104 18.62 -6.75 -1.31
C LYS A 104 17.79 -7.97 -1.71
N ALA A 105 18.13 -9.15 -1.20
CA ALA A 105 17.37 -10.37 -1.47
C ALA A 105 15.91 -10.28 -0.99
N PHE A 106 15.63 -9.64 0.16
CA PHE A 106 14.26 -9.39 0.58
C PHE A 106 13.47 -8.51 -0.40
N GLN A 107 14.11 -7.47 -0.96
CA GLN A 107 13.47 -6.61 -1.96
C GLN A 107 13.14 -7.39 -3.23
N VAL A 108 14.06 -8.24 -3.72
CA VAL A 108 13.80 -9.15 -4.84
C VAL A 108 12.57 -10.03 -4.56
N GLN A 109 12.48 -10.60 -3.36
CA GLN A 109 11.38 -11.49 -2.98
C GLN A 109 10.03 -10.75 -2.85
N ILE A 110 10.04 -9.51 -2.36
CA ILE A 110 8.85 -8.65 -2.32
C ILE A 110 8.37 -8.37 -3.74
N ASP A 111 9.26 -7.92 -4.62
CA ASP A 111 8.91 -7.60 -6.01
C ASP A 111 8.43 -8.84 -6.77
N ASN A 112 9.05 -9.99 -6.56
CA ASN A 112 8.62 -11.25 -7.17
C ASN A 112 7.22 -11.68 -6.70
N ASN A 113 6.89 -11.49 -5.41
CA ASN A 113 5.55 -11.80 -4.91
C ASN A 113 4.47 -10.82 -5.40
N LEU A 114 4.88 -9.64 -5.88
CA LEU A 114 4.01 -8.60 -6.43
C LEU A 114 4.08 -8.52 -7.97
N ASP A 115 4.81 -9.45 -8.60
CA ASP A 115 4.95 -9.53 -10.05
C ASP A 115 3.59 -9.83 -10.68
N PHE A 116 3.27 -9.17 -11.79
CA PHE A 116 1.99 -9.32 -12.50
C PHE A 116 1.84 -10.72 -13.12
N ASP A 117 2.97 -11.39 -13.38
CA ASP A 117 3.00 -12.76 -13.87
C ASP A 117 2.81 -13.80 -12.73
N VAL A 118 2.95 -13.38 -11.47
CA VAL A 118 2.97 -14.27 -10.28
C VAL A 118 1.79 -14.02 -9.35
N ALA A 119 1.50 -12.76 -9.05
CA ALA A 119 0.53 -12.35 -8.07
C ALA A 119 -0.90 -12.54 -8.59
N LEU A 120 -1.77 -13.09 -7.76
CA LEU A 120 -3.19 -13.26 -8.08
C LEU A 120 -3.91 -11.92 -8.28
N TYR A 121 -3.60 -10.93 -7.43
CA TYR A 121 -4.13 -9.56 -7.47
C TYR A 121 -3.00 -8.56 -7.24
N PRO A 122 -2.19 -8.23 -8.27
CA PRO A 122 -0.97 -7.44 -8.11
C PRO A 122 -1.23 -6.01 -7.63
N TYR A 123 -2.38 -5.43 -7.97
CA TYR A 123 -2.78 -4.11 -7.47
C TYR A 123 -3.21 -4.13 -6.01
N GLU A 124 -3.71 -5.26 -5.51
CA GLU A 124 -4.17 -5.44 -4.12
C GLU A 124 -3.13 -6.14 -3.22
N LEU A 125 -1.91 -6.30 -3.73
CA LEU A 125 -0.78 -6.90 -3.03
C LEU A 125 -1.01 -8.35 -2.58
N VAL A 126 -1.87 -9.09 -3.30
CA VAL A 126 -2.22 -10.48 -3.01
C VAL A 126 -1.52 -11.42 -3.98
N THR A 127 -0.72 -12.34 -3.44
CA THR A 127 0.04 -13.29 -4.25
C THR A 127 -0.76 -14.56 -4.50
N TYR A 128 -1.42 -15.13 -3.48
CA TYR A 128 -2.15 -16.40 -3.61
C TYR A 128 -3.31 -16.53 -2.61
N GLY A 129 -4.14 -17.56 -2.82
CA GLY A 129 -5.17 -17.96 -1.86
C GLY A 129 -6.24 -16.89 -1.61
N GLU A 130 -6.48 -16.01 -2.59
CA GLU A 130 -7.44 -14.89 -2.57
C GLU A 130 -7.16 -13.79 -1.52
N THR A 131 -6.39 -14.11 -0.48
CA THR A 131 -6.17 -13.27 0.71
C THR A 131 -4.73 -13.28 1.22
N GLY A 132 -3.86 -14.15 0.70
CA GLY A 132 -2.44 -14.19 1.04
C GLY A 132 -1.70 -12.99 0.48
N SER A 133 -1.62 -11.91 1.28
CA SER A 133 -1.02 -10.64 0.87
C SER A 133 0.39 -10.43 1.40
N VAL A 134 1.21 -9.74 0.61
CA VAL A 134 2.57 -9.33 0.98
C VAL A 134 2.54 -8.21 2.03
N CYS A 135 1.70 -7.20 1.81
CA CYS A 135 1.53 -6.04 2.68
C CYS A 135 0.06 -5.77 2.97
N GLN A 136 -0.21 -4.98 4.03
CA GLN A 136 -1.57 -4.59 4.37
C GLN A 136 -2.14 -3.51 3.41
N ASN A 137 -1.28 -2.58 3.02
CA ASN A 137 -1.52 -1.42 2.16
C ASN A 137 -0.25 -1.20 1.33
#